data_AF-A0A9P1AVH4-F1
#
_entry.id   AF-A0A9P1AVH4-F1
#
_cell.length_a   1.000
_cell.length_b   1.000
_cell.length_c   1.000
_cell.angle_alpha   90.00
_cell.angle_beta   90.00
_cell.angle_gamma   90.00
#
_symmetry.space_group_name_H-M   'P 1'
#
loop_
_entity.id
_entity.type
_entity.pdbx_description
1 polymer ?
#
loop_
_entity_poly.entity_id
_entity_poly.type
_entity_poly.pdbx_seq_one_letter_code
_entity_poly.pdbx_strand_id
1 'polypeptide(L)'
;MLTTALILSLLALSGIDAACTCYTTSTAFGKRIGVSNGYDTSNFAACYPDGGCGFIANSSDPVVGWTSFTATFSSSADSTGKFTIYDGSDDNANNAVITTFSVSESGQTKALTSSTSAIYVKYTQTDSTKPNQYYGSLVANSGLAAPTTTTTTTPAPSTTPYVNSYFARNPQLISHDLLILINQRTDQGNTGLQALNSLATQFVNLLSVTNSITTTFQTRLGLATLTPYAPNYAAQGEIWNMNATDVTGALPQAGVTSSVDIVTALKAVLSAFFNVSDSVAPTRKNVQRSILLFTGWWSDGDLNDDLRKLFADYGVNLAIIGYNTTNDNLINNNWYNYVSLTNTSVTDVASFVNRFYLNSNSNNNLINNWCKKGLDPNSTYPVIMEPSDYIGPQVGATWTSTDGQKGRYCNFQDTTYTYNRENAAKNVSVTVFYELEIENDYLKFFADGVEIESFTGNDVNNANFVVNASVITARLTTDSSGVQRGFSAKFAEI
;
A
#
# COMPACT_ATOMS: atom_id res chain seq x y z
N MET A 1 46.74 53.01 24.10
CA MET A 1 45.67 53.09 23.09
C MET A 1 46.15 52.66 21.69
N LEU A 2 46.98 51.60 21.60
CA LEU A 2 47.47 51.07 20.32
C LEU A 2 47.24 49.55 20.17
N THR A 3 46.59 48.92 21.15
CA THR A 3 46.33 47.48 21.19
C THR A 3 44.89 47.10 20.85
N THR A 4 43.95 48.06 20.92
CA THR A 4 42.55 47.84 20.55
C THR A 4 42.26 48.01 19.06
N ALA A 5 43.14 48.69 18.31
CA ALA A 5 43.02 48.87 16.87
C ALA A 5 43.56 47.67 16.04
N LEU A 6 44.41 46.83 16.65
CA LEU A 6 45.00 45.65 15.99
C LEU A 6 44.07 44.42 16.05
N ILE A 7 43.14 44.38 17.01
CA ILE A 7 42.19 43.25 17.15
C ILE A 7 40.97 43.42 16.23
N LEU A 8 40.61 44.65 15.83
CA LEU A 8 39.58 44.86 14.80
C LEU A 8 40.09 44.69 13.36
N SER A 9 41.41 44.63 13.15
CA SER A 9 42.02 44.41 11.82
C SER A 9 42.54 42.97 11.62
N LEU A 10 42.65 42.15 12.68
CA LEU A 10 42.89 40.70 12.56
C LEU A 10 41.61 39.84 12.49
N LEU A 11 40.43 40.40 12.72
CA LEU A 11 39.15 39.76 12.37
C LEU A 11 38.75 39.95 10.90
N ALA A 12 39.57 40.66 10.12
CA ALA A 12 39.38 40.86 8.68
C ALA A 12 40.20 39.89 7.80
N LEU A 13 40.96 38.96 8.41
CA LEU A 13 41.86 38.04 7.69
C LEU A 13 41.83 36.63 8.30
N SER A 14 40.64 36.03 8.34
CA SER A 14 40.49 34.58 8.15
C SER A 14 39.19 34.39 7.40
N GLY A 15 39.25 34.44 6.08
CA GLY A 15 38.17 33.98 5.20
C GLY A 15 37.91 32.52 5.53
N ILE A 16 36.96 32.28 6.43
CA ILE A 16 36.22 31.04 6.47
C ILE A 16 35.08 31.36 5.52
N ASP A 17 35.15 30.84 4.30
CA ASP A 17 34.11 31.03 3.30
C ASP A 17 32.76 30.73 3.93
N ALA A 18 31.89 31.73 4.01
CA ALA A 18 30.52 31.52 4.47
C ALA A 18 29.91 30.44 3.58
N ALA A 19 29.59 29.28 4.16
CA ALA A 19 29.03 28.15 3.42
C ALA A 19 27.58 28.49 3.03
N CYS A 20 27.41 29.18 1.90
CA CYS A 20 26.12 29.52 1.39
C CYS A 20 25.37 28.25 0.95
N THR A 21 24.19 28.01 1.55
CA THR A 21 23.41 26.78 1.31
C THR A 21 22.06 27.12 0.69
N CYS A 22 21.65 26.36 -0.32
CA CYS A 22 20.30 26.47 -0.89
C CYS A 22 19.27 25.88 0.06
N TYR A 23 18.14 26.57 0.23
CA TYR A 23 17.06 26.09 1.11
C TYR A 23 16.47 24.75 0.66
N THR A 24 16.46 24.48 -0.65
CA THR A 24 16.10 23.19 -1.23
C THR A 24 17.35 22.58 -1.87
N THR A 25 17.81 21.43 -1.36
CA THR A 25 19.14 20.88 -1.69
C THR A 25 19.12 19.70 -2.66
N SER A 26 17.95 19.18 -3.04
CA SER A 26 17.86 18.02 -3.95
C SER A 26 16.51 17.92 -4.65
N THR A 27 15.52 17.31 -4.00
CA THR A 27 14.17 17.11 -4.54
C THR A 27 13.14 17.54 -3.52
N ALA A 28 12.19 18.37 -3.94
CA ALA A 28 11.02 18.74 -3.16
C ALA A 28 9.79 18.04 -3.73
N PHE A 29 8.93 17.54 -2.83
CA PHE A 29 7.74 16.76 -3.19
C PHE A 29 6.46 17.50 -2.83
N GLY A 30 5.43 17.32 -3.67
CA GLY A 30 4.07 17.79 -3.42
C GLY A 30 3.53 18.70 -4.52
N LYS A 31 2.21 18.92 -4.52
CA LYS A 31 1.50 19.71 -5.54
C LYS A 31 1.69 21.23 -5.41
N ARG A 32 2.32 21.67 -4.31
CA ARG A 32 2.76 23.05 -4.09
C ARG A 32 4.10 23.05 -3.38
N ILE A 33 5.12 23.65 -3.98
CA ILE A 33 6.48 23.70 -3.44
C ILE A 33 6.86 25.17 -3.22
N GLY A 34 7.33 25.48 -2.01
CA GLY A 34 7.87 26.80 -1.69
C GLY A 34 9.27 26.99 -2.28
N VAL A 35 9.56 28.20 -2.74
CA VAL A 35 10.88 28.61 -3.22
C VAL A 35 11.40 29.72 -2.32
N SER A 36 12.65 29.65 -1.91
CA SER A 36 13.31 30.74 -1.16
C SER A 36 14.79 30.85 -1.54
N ASN A 37 15.39 31.99 -1.21
CA ASN A 37 16.81 32.23 -1.42
C ASN A 37 17.71 31.28 -0.60
N GLY A 38 18.96 31.16 -1.05
CA GLY A 38 20.03 30.56 -0.26
C GLY A 38 20.37 31.40 0.97
N TYR A 39 20.92 30.76 2.00
CA TYR A 39 21.25 31.39 3.27
C TYR A 39 22.65 31.00 3.76
N ASP A 40 23.31 31.93 4.44
CA ASP A 40 24.57 31.69 5.11
C ASP A 40 24.30 30.88 6.38
N THR A 41 24.91 29.71 6.49
CA THR A 41 24.67 28.79 7.62
C THR A 41 25.07 29.37 8.98
N SER A 42 25.88 30.44 9.02
CA SER A 42 26.34 31.06 10.26
C SER A 42 25.36 32.06 10.87
N ASN A 43 24.58 32.75 10.03
CA ASN A 43 23.76 33.89 10.45
C ASN A 43 22.38 33.99 9.74
N PHE A 44 22.07 33.06 8.85
CA PHE A 44 20.85 33.00 8.03
C PHE A 44 20.61 34.22 7.13
N ALA A 45 21.62 35.05 6.91
CA ALA A 45 21.55 36.13 5.93
C ALA A 45 21.43 35.53 4.53
N ALA A 46 20.69 36.21 3.65
CA ALA A 46 20.58 35.81 2.27
C ALA A 46 21.96 35.84 1.60
N CYS A 47 22.29 34.78 0.86
CA CYS A 47 23.54 34.64 0.14
C CYS A 47 23.30 33.95 -1.21
N TYR A 48 24.31 33.92 -2.07
CA TYR A 48 24.30 33.22 -3.34
C TYR A 48 25.51 32.27 -3.43
N PRO A 49 25.31 30.95 -3.61
CA PRO A 49 26.42 30.01 -3.73
C PRO A 49 27.05 30.09 -5.14
N ASP A 50 28.35 29.84 -5.22
CA ASP A 50 29.13 29.82 -6.47
C ASP A 50 28.67 28.66 -7.38
N GLY A 51 27.60 28.89 -8.13
CA GLY A 51 26.92 27.88 -8.95
C GLY A 51 25.41 28.05 -9.05
N GLY A 52 24.82 28.88 -8.18
CA GLY A 52 23.39 29.09 -8.07
C GLY A 52 22.67 28.01 -7.26
N CYS A 53 21.34 28.12 -7.18
CA CYS A 53 20.51 27.16 -6.46
C CYS A 53 19.63 26.38 -7.42
N GLY A 54 19.68 25.05 -7.34
CA GLY A 54 18.91 24.15 -8.20
C GLY A 54 18.24 23.05 -7.39
N PHE A 55 17.02 22.67 -7.78
CA PHE A 55 16.32 21.53 -7.20
C PHE A 55 15.30 20.93 -8.16
N ILE A 56 14.96 19.66 -7.92
CA ILE A 56 13.88 18.95 -8.61
C ILE A 56 12.57 19.20 -7.87
N ALA A 57 11.55 19.68 -8.57
CA ALA A 57 10.19 19.80 -8.07
C ALA A 57 9.35 18.62 -8.60
N ASN A 58 8.89 17.73 -7.71
CA ASN A 58 8.12 16.53 -8.09
C ASN A 58 6.72 16.56 -7.48
N SER A 59 5.68 16.56 -8.32
CA SER A 59 4.28 16.61 -7.86
C SER A 59 3.82 15.35 -7.12
N SER A 60 4.61 14.27 -7.17
CA SER A 60 4.31 12.93 -6.65
C SER A 60 3.09 12.27 -7.30
N ASP A 61 2.64 12.80 -8.43
CA ASP A 61 1.45 12.39 -9.14
C ASP A 61 1.70 12.48 -10.66
N PRO A 62 1.79 11.33 -11.38
CA PRO A 62 2.22 11.29 -12.78
C PRO A 62 1.24 11.94 -13.76
N VAL A 63 0.00 12.23 -13.35
CA VAL A 63 -1.00 12.92 -14.20
C VAL A 63 -1.12 14.43 -13.87
N VAL A 64 -0.36 14.89 -12.89
CA VAL A 64 -0.33 16.28 -12.43
C VAL A 64 0.99 16.92 -12.82
N GLY A 65 0.91 17.81 -13.80
CA GLY A 65 2.02 18.62 -14.26
C GLY A 65 2.09 19.94 -13.50
N TRP A 66 3.26 20.55 -13.54
CA TRP A 66 3.45 21.90 -13.04
C TRP A 66 2.70 22.85 -13.98
N THR A 67 1.96 23.82 -13.42
CA THR A 67 1.15 24.77 -14.20
C THR A 67 1.49 26.24 -13.95
N SER A 68 2.06 26.58 -12.79
CA SER A 68 2.40 27.98 -12.50
C SER A 68 3.60 28.14 -11.56
N PHE A 69 4.33 29.23 -11.75
CA PHE A 69 5.40 29.70 -10.88
C PHE A 69 5.18 31.16 -10.50
N THR A 70 5.35 31.48 -9.23
CA THR A 70 5.31 32.84 -8.71
C THR A 70 6.54 33.05 -7.83
N ALA A 71 7.29 34.13 -8.05
CA ALA A 71 8.35 34.54 -7.15
C ALA A 71 8.31 36.05 -6.92
N THR A 72 8.57 36.47 -5.69
CA THR A 72 8.66 37.86 -5.27
C THR A 72 10.05 38.11 -4.74
N PHE A 73 10.74 39.08 -5.33
CA PHE A 73 12.02 39.58 -4.86
C PHE A 73 11.79 40.70 -3.84
N SER A 74 12.06 40.44 -2.56
CA SER A 74 11.99 41.44 -1.49
C SER A 74 13.18 42.40 -1.52
N SER A 75 14.32 41.96 -2.06
CA SER A 75 15.43 42.82 -2.47
C SER A 75 16.02 42.33 -3.79
N SER A 76 16.16 43.26 -4.74
CA SER A 76 16.70 43.01 -6.08
C SER A 76 18.04 43.71 -6.27
N ALA A 77 19.01 43.36 -5.42
CA ALA A 77 20.34 43.96 -5.42
C ALA A 77 21.16 43.64 -6.69
N ASP A 78 20.81 42.55 -7.39
CA ASP A 78 21.31 42.18 -8.71
C ASP A 78 20.12 42.01 -9.69
N SER A 79 20.02 42.89 -10.69
CA SER A 79 18.96 42.87 -11.71
C SER A 79 19.04 41.68 -12.67
N THR A 80 20.13 40.90 -12.66
CA THR A 80 20.33 39.72 -13.52
C THR A 80 19.75 38.44 -12.94
N GLY A 81 19.26 38.47 -11.69
CA GLY A 81 18.64 37.34 -11.03
C GLY A 81 17.49 36.73 -11.83
N LYS A 82 17.50 35.41 -12.01
CA LYS A 82 16.43 34.70 -12.73
C LYS A 82 16.30 33.25 -12.30
N PHE A 83 15.07 32.75 -12.38
CA PHE A 83 14.76 31.32 -12.37
C PHE A 83 14.64 30.82 -13.80
N THR A 84 15.31 29.72 -14.13
CA THR A 84 15.10 28.94 -15.34
C THR A 84 14.45 27.61 -14.94
N ILE A 85 13.34 27.27 -15.60
CA ILE A 85 12.59 26.04 -15.33
C ILE A 85 12.74 25.13 -16.54
N TYR A 86 13.21 23.91 -16.31
CA TYR A 86 13.49 22.90 -17.33
C TYR A 86 12.47 21.75 -17.24
N ASP A 87 12.08 21.24 -18.40
CA ASP A 87 11.21 20.08 -18.55
C ASP A 87 12.03 18.79 -18.45
N GLY A 88 12.36 18.40 -17.21
CA GLY A 88 13.22 17.27 -16.90
C GLY A 88 13.81 17.37 -15.49
N SER A 89 14.69 16.45 -15.10
CA SER A 89 15.24 16.37 -13.73
C SER A 89 16.57 17.10 -13.52
N ASP A 90 17.11 17.76 -14.54
CA ASP A 90 18.36 18.51 -14.48
C ASP A 90 18.36 19.70 -15.48
N ASP A 91 19.44 20.48 -15.55
CA ASP A 91 19.66 21.57 -16.52
C ASP A 91 20.49 21.16 -17.75
N ASN A 92 20.49 19.87 -18.09
CA ASN A 92 21.24 19.37 -19.23
C ASN A 92 20.69 19.93 -20.57
N ALA A 93 21.50 19.90 -21.62
CA ALA A 93 21.13 20.45 -22.93
C ALA A 93 19.97 19.72 -23.63
N ASN A 94 19.55 18.56 -23.13
CA ASN A 94 18.46 17.76 -23.70
C ASN A 94 17.08 18.12 -23.10
N ASN A 95 17.03 18.83 -21.96
CA ASN A 95 15.78 19.26 -21.35
C ASN A 95 15.35 20.63 -21.89
N ALA A 96 14.12 20.73 -22.36
CA ALA A 96 13.56 21.98 -22.87
C ALA A 96 13.37 23.00 -21.73
N VAL A 97 13.66 24.27 -21.97
CA VAL A 97 13.32 25.34 -21.03
C VAL A 97 11.82 25.63 -21.15
N ILE A 98 11.05 25.33 -20.10
CA ILE A 98 9.60 25.59 -20.04
C ILE A 98 9.36 27.10 -19.93
N THR A 99 10.09 27.75 -19.03
CA THR A 99 9.98 29.20 -18.82
C THR A 99 11.20 29.75 -18.08
N THR A 100 11.34 31.07 -18.10
CA THR A 100 12.32 31.82 -17.30
C THR A 100 11.58 32.94 -16.59
N PHE A 101 11.89 33.19 -15.32
CA PHE A 101 11.30 34.25 -14.50
C PHE A 101 12.41 35.17 -13.98
N SER A 102 12.44 36.43 -14.40
CA SER A 102 13.48 37.38 -14.01
C SER A 102 13.03 38.31 -12.87
N VAL A 103 13.98 39.01 -12.26
CA VAL A 103 13.72 40.05 -11.24
C VAL A 103 12.67 41.07 -11.68
N SER A 104 12.65 41.46 -12.96
CA SER A 104 11.66 42.40 -13.52
C SER A 104 10.21 41.90 -13.47
N GLU A 105 10.01 40.60 -13.24
CA GLU A 105 8.71 39.94 -13.21
C GLU A 105 8.25 39.65 -11.77
N SER A 106 8.99 40.13 -10.77
CA SER A 106 8.71 39.98 -9.34
C SER A 106 7.22 40.20 -9.00
N GLY A 107 6.64 39.24 -8.29
CA GLY A 107 5.24 39.23 -7.85
C GLY A 107 4.23 38.76 -8.92
N GLN A 108 4.65 38.55 -10.17
CA GLN A 108 3.80 37.99 -11.21
C GLN A 108 3.70 36.47 -11.07
N THR A 109 2.59 35.90 -11.56
CA THR A 109 2.44 34.45 -11.73
C THR A 109 2.66 34.12 -13.20
N LYS A 110 3.69 33.33 -13.50
CA LYS A 110 3.93 32.80 -14.84
C LYS A 110 3.27 31.44 -14.99
N ALA A 111 2.52 31.28 -16.07
CA ALA A 111 2.10 29.97 -16.52
C ALA A 111 3.31 29.16 -16.99
N LEU A 112 3.24 27.86 -16.76
CA LEU A 112 4.21 26.88 -17.23
C LEU A 112 3.44 25.61 -17.61
N THR A 113 4.01 24.80 -18.49
CA THR A 113 3.42 23.54 -18.92
C THR A 113 4.55 22.53 -18.92
N SER A 114 4.64 21.71 -17.87
CA SER A 114 5.56 20.57 -17.87
C SER A 114 4.99 19.42 -18.70
N SER A 115 5.84 18.57 -19.26
CA SER A 115 5.44 17.31 -19.90
C SER A 115 5.53 16.11 -18.95
N THR A 116 6.10 16.31 -17.75
CA THR A 116 6.20 15.30 -16.71
C THR A 116 5.82 15.85 -15.32
N SER A 117 5.69 14.97 -14.34
CA SER A 117 5.45 15.32 -12.93
C SER A 117 6.68 15.90 -12.22
N ALA A 118 7.86 15.85 -12.85
CA ALA A 118 9.13 16.32 -12.31
C ALA A 118 9.78 17.37 -13.22
N ILE A 119 10.08 18.56 -12.66
CA ILE A 119 10.81 19.62 -13.36
C ILE A 119 12.04 20.03 -12.55
N TYR A 120 13.02 20.61 -13.23
CA TYR A 120 14.20 21.17 -12.59
C TYR A 120 14.12 22.69 -12.57
N VAL A 121 14.31 23.26 -11.39
CA VAL A 121 14.21 24.71 -11.16
C VAL A 121 15.58 25.20 -10.76
N LYS A 122 16.14 26.13 -11.53
CA LYS A 122 17.46 26.71 -11.31
C LYS A 122 17.39 28.21 -11.14
N TYR A 123 17.91 28.73 -10.05
CA TYR A 123 18.14 30.15 -9.82
C TYR A 123 19.60 30.53 -10.11
N THR A 124 19.82 31.59 -10.89
CA THR A 124 21.15 32.16 -11.15
C THR A 124 21.13 33.69 -11.07
N GLN A 125 22.28 34.27 -10.74
CA GLN A 125 22.58 35.70 -10.83
C GLN A 125 24.06 35.90 -11.16
N THR A 126 24.48 37.12 -11.52
CA THR A 126 25.85 37.39 -12.01
C THR A 126 26.77 38.01 -10.96
N ASP A 127 26.23 38.83 -10.05
CA ASP A 127 26.98 39.47 -8.97
C ASP A 127 26.76 38.69 -7.67
N SER A 128 27.68 37.78 -7.33
CA SER A 128 27.61 36.98 -6.10
C SER A 128 27.76 37.82 -4.82
N THR A 129 28.23 39.07 -4.92
CA THR A 129 28.39 39.98 -3.78
C THR A 129 27.11 40.75 -3.43
N LYS A 130 26.07 40.64 -4.25
CA LYS A 130 24.76 41.28 -4.07
C LYS A 130 23.63 40.24 -4.12
N PRO A 131 23.50 39.39 -3.07
CA PRO A 131 22.48 38.34 -3.06
C PRO A 131 21.08 38.94 -3.09
N ASN A 132 20.27 38.49 -4.05
CA ASN A 132 18.85 38.81 -4.08
C ASN A 132 18.11 38.04 -2.98
N GLN A 133 17.14 38.70 -2.35
CA GLN A 133 16.19 38.06 -1.43
C GLN A 133 14.89 37.79 -2.16
N TYR A 134 14.42 36.55 -2.10
CA TYR A 134 13.21 36.15 -2.80
C TYR A 134 12.50 35.00 -2.09
N TYR A 135 11.19 34.95 -2.31
CA TYR A 135 10.34 33.83 -1.94
C TYR A 135 9.29 33.60 -3.01
N GLY A 136 8.76 32.39 -3.10
CA GLY A 136 7.83 32.04 -4.16
C GLY A 136 7.17 30.68 -3.95
N SER A 137 6.40 30.27 -4.95
CA SER A 137 5.87 28.92 -5.01
C SER A 137 5.68 28.42 -6.44
N LEU A 138 5.85 27.11 -6.59
CA LEU A 138 5.42 26.33 -7.74
C LEU A 138 4.09 25.66 -7.40
N VAL A 139 3.19 25.58 -8.38
CA VAL A 139 1.90 24.87 -8.24
C VAL A 139 1.73 23.90 -9.39
N ALA A 140 1.30 22.69 -9.06
CA ALA A 140 0.98 21.62 -10.00
C ALA A 140 -0.53 21.33 -9.97
N ASN A 141 -1.14 21.25 -11.15
CA ASN A 141 -2.56 20.96 -11.34
C ASN A 141 -2.74 19.85 -12.39
N SER A 142 -3.93 19.26 -12.46
CA SER A 142 -4.28 18.27 -13.49
C SER A 142 -4.09 18.85 -14.89
N GLY A 143 -3.42 18.14 -15.80
CA GLY A 143 -3.18 18.66 -17.15
C GLY A 143 -2.15 17.93 -18.01
N LEU A 144 -1.45 16.92 -17.48
CA LEU A 144 -0.66 16.02 -18.31
C LEU A 144 -1.63 15.04 -18.99
N ALA A 145 -1.75 15.13 -20.31
CA ALA A 145 -2.43 14.10 -21.08
C ALA A 145 -1.70 12.77 -20.84
N ALA A 146 -2.44 11.73 -20.44
CA ALA A 146 -1.88 10.39 -20.38
C ALA A 146 -1.29 10.04 -21.78
N PRO A 147 -0.08 9.46 -21.87
CA PRO A 147 0.44 9.01 -23.14
C PRO A 147 -0.51 7.95 -23.69
N THR A 148 -1.24 8.26 -24.77
CA THR A 148 -1.92 7.24 -25.57
C THR A 148 -0.86 6.50 -26.38
N THR A 149 -0.29 5.46 -25.80
CA THR A 149 0.35 4.39 -26.58
C THR A 149 -0.75 3.43 -27.00
N THR A 150 -0.83 3.13 -28.30
CA THR A 150 -1.45 1.89 -28.77
C THR A 150 -0.69 0.73 -28.13
N THR A 151 -1.27 0.14 -27.10
CA THR A 151 -0.70 -0.99 -26.37
C THR A 151 -0.77 -2.24 -27.22
N THR A 152 0.40 -2.76 -27.60
CA THR A 152 0.56 -4.21 -27.69
C THR A 152 0.15 -4.82 -26.35
N THR A 153 -0.65 -5.88 -26.38
CA THR A 153 -1.11 -6.62 -25.19
C THR A 153 0.04 -6.88 -24.23
N THR A 154 0.08 -6.18 -23.10
CA THR A 154 0.95 -6.54 -21.98
C THR A 154 0.54 -7.96 -21.57
N PRO A 155 1.44 -8.94 -21.63
CA PRO A 155 1.16 -10.27 -21.10
C PRO A 155 0.67 -10.11 -19.67
N ALA A 156 -0.36 -10.88 -19.29
CA ALA A 156 -0.72 -10.96 -17.87
C ALA A 156 0.57 -11.26 -17.08
N PRO A 157 0.80 -10.59 -15.96
CA PRO A 157 2.04 -10.71 -15.25
C PRO A 157 2.34 -12.17 -14.93
N SER A 158 3.52 -12.63 -15.33
CA SER A 158 3.97 -13.96 -14.95
C SER A 158 4.44 -13.86 -13.51
N THR A 159 3.67 -14.43 -12.59
CA THR A 159 4.15 -14.68 -11.23
C THR A 159 5.33 -15.65 -11.33
N THR A 160 6.56 -15.13 -11.30
CA THR A 160 7.75 -15.97 -11.26
C THR A 160 7.60 -16.90 -10.05
N PRO A 161 7.53 -18.22 -10.24
CA PRO A 161 7.39 -19.14 -9.12
C PRO A 161 8.53 -18.91 -8.14
N TYR A 162 8.19 -18.78 -6.86
CA TYR A 162 9.21 -18.79 -5.82
C TYR A 162 9.93 -20.14 -5.87
N VAL A 163 11.25 -20.15 -5.67
CA VAL A 163 12.12 -21.33 -5.91
C VAL A 163 11.94 -22.41 -4.83
N ASN A 164 10.82 -22.42 -4.12
CA ASN A 164 10.45 -23.43 -3.14
C ASN A 164 9.15 -24.12 -3.57
N SER A 165 9.24 -25.41 -3.89
CA SER A 165 8.14 -26.22 -4.44
C SER A 165 6.93 -26.34 -3.51
N TYR A 166 7.06 -26.01 -2.23
CA TYR A 166 5.94 -26.04 -1.29
C TYR A 166 5.01 -24.84 -1.46
N PHE A 167 5.53 -23.68 -1.91
CA PHE A 167 4.76 -22.44 -2.01
C PHE A 167 4.44 -22.12 -3.46
N ALA A 168 3.17 -21.82 -3.74
CA ALA A 168 2.73 -21.50 -5.09
C ALA A 168 3.30 -20.17 -5.62
N ARG A 169 3.63 -19.25 -4.70
CA ARG A 169 4.11 -17.88 -4.94
C ARG A 169 5.08 -17.48 -3.83
N ASN A 170 5.75 -16.34 -3.98
CA ASN A 170 6.71 -15.85 -2.99
C ASN A 170 5.98 -15.31 -1.74
N PRO A 171 6.08 -15.96 -0.56
CA PRO A 171 5.41 -15.49 0.65
C PRO A 171 5.94 -14.13 1.16
N GLN A 172 7.12 -13.69 0.71
CA GLN A 172 7.67 -12.37 1.06
C GLN A 172 6.85 -11.21 0.52
N LEU A 173 5.96 -11.46 -0.43
CA LEU A 173 5.07 -10.46 -1.01
C LEU A 173 3.74 -10.32 -0.25
N ILE A 174 3.53 -11.10 0.82
CA ILE A 174 2.38 -10.94 1.70
C ILE A 174 2.47 -9.56 2.37
N SER A 175 1.47 -8.70 2.12
CA SER A 175 1.37 -7.36 2.70
C SER A 175 0.24 -7.28 3.70
N HIS A 176 0.58 -7.45 4.97
CA HIS A 176 -0.40 -7.43 6.06
C HIS A 176 0.11 -6.64 7.26
N ASP A 177 -0.79 -6.00 8.01
CA ASP A 177 -0.57 -5.86 9.46
C ASP A 177 -1.08 -7.12 10.13
N LEU A 178 -0.14 -7.91 10.64
CA LEU A 178 -0.36 -9.28 11.06
C LEU A 178 -0.05 -9.44 12.55
N LEU A 179 -1.10 -9.72 13.34
CA LEU A 179 -0.96 -10.08 14.74
C LEU A 179 -0.84 -11.60 14.86
N ILE A 180 0.31 -12.06 15.35
CA ILE A 180 0.48 -13.43 15.81
C ILE A 180 -0.09 -13.52 17.23
N LEU A 181 -1.06 -14.41 17.42
CA LEU A 181 -1.71 -14.65 18.71
C LEU A 181 -1.49 -16.10 19.12
N ILE A 182 -0.78 -16.34 20.22
CA ILE A 182 -0.49 -17.70 20.69
C ILE A 182 -1.39 -18.05 21.88
N ASN A 183 -2.18 -19.10 21.74
CA ASN A 183 -2.84 -19.72 22.88
C ASN A 183 -1.86 -20.63 23.62
N GLN A 184 -1.42 -20.19 24.81
CA GLN A 184 -0.51 -20.95 25.67
C GLN A 184 -1.17 -22.18 26.30
N ARG A 185 -2.52 -22.23 26.36
CA ARG A 185 -3.26 -23.40 26.80
C ARG A 185 -3.33 -24.41 25.65
N THR A 186 -2.87 -25.63 25.93
CA THR A 186 -2.90 -26.76 24.98
C THR A 186 -3.27 -28.04 25.74
N ASP A 187 -4.05 -28.94 25.13
CA ASP A 187 -4.37 -30.24 25.77
C ASP A 187 -3.21 -31.23 25.70
N GLN A 188 -2.21 -30.94 24.88
CA GLN A 188 -1.00 -31.73 24.70
C GLN A 188 0.18 -31.18 25.53
N GLY A 189 -0.07 -30.24 26.45
CA GLY A 189 0.95 -29.62 27.29
C GLY A 189 2.07 -28.95 26.49
N ASN A 190 3.31 -29.03 27.00
CA ASN A 190 4.47 -28.38 26.38
C ASN A 190 4.74 -28.86 24.95
N THR A 191 4.41 -30.11 24.61
CA THR A 191 4.54 -30.61 23.23
C THR A 191 3.61 -29.87 22.28
N GLY A 192 2.36 -29.64 22.68
CA GLY A 192 1.42 -28.82 21.91
C GLY A 192 1.94 -27.39 21.74
N LEU A 193 2.43 -26.77 22.82
CA LEU A 193 2.94 -25.40 22.74
C LEU A 193 4.18 -25.28 21.85
N GLN A 194 5.12 -26.22 21.95
CA GLN A 194 6.29 -26.29 21.08
C GLN A 194 5.90 -26.44 19.61
N ALA A 195 4.85 -27.21 19.31
CA ALA A 195 4.34 -27.34 17.96
C ALA A 195 3.75 -26.02 17.43
N LEU A 196 2.93 -25.32 18.24
CA LEU A 196 2.40 -24.00 17.88
C LEU A 196 3.51 -22.98 17.63
N ASN A 197 4.50 -22.94 18.53
CA ASN A 197 5.67 -22.06 18.39
C ASN A 197 6.47 -22.40 17.13
N SER A 198 6.61 -23.68 16.78
CA SER A 198 7.28 -24.13 15.56
C SER A 198 6.55 -23.68 14.29
N LEU A 199 5.21 -23.81 14.27
CA LEU A 199 4.36 -23.33 13.17
C LEU A 199 4.48 -21.81 13.01
N ALA A 200 4.34 -21.06 14.11
CA ALA A 200 4.46 -19.60 14.10
C ALA A 200 5.85 -19.15 13.64
N THR A 201 6.92 -19.76 14.17
CA THR A 201 8.31 -19.49 13.79
C THR A 201 8.56 -19.70 12.31
N GLN A 202 8.13 -20.85 11.78
CA GLN A 202 8.30 -21.14 10.36
C GLN A 202 7.55 -20.15 9.50
N PHE A 203 6.31 -19.79 9.87
CA PHE A 203 5.53 -18.83 9.12
C PHE A 203 6.15 -17.42 9.10
N VAL A 204 6.49 -16.85 10.26
CA VAL A 204 7.02 -15.47 10.30
C VAL A 204 8.37 -15.33 9.61
N ASN A 205 9.17 -16.40 9.57
CA ASN A 205 10.45 -16.43 8.83
C ASN A 205 10.29 -16.45 7.30
N LEU A 206 9.09 -16.71 6.77
CA LEU A 206 8.81 -16.60 5.33
C LEU A 206 8.57 -15.15 4.88
N LEU A 207 8.25 -14.26 5.81
CA LEU A 207 7.72 -12.93 5.53
C LEU A 207 8.84 -11.91 5.31
N SER A 208 8.61 -10.97 4.40
CA SER A 208 9.38 -9.72 4.38
C SER A 208 8.73 -8.75 5.36
N VAL A 209 9.48 -8.31 6.36
CA VAL A 209 8.96 -7.50 7.47
C VAL A 209 9.47 -6.07 7.41
N THR A 210 8.59 -5.13 7.74
CA THR A 210 8.86 -3.69 7.84
C THR A 210 8.24 -3.13 9.11
N ASN A 211 8.71 -1.97 9.56
CA ASN A 211 8.05 -1.16 10.60
C ASN A 211 7.41 0.11 10.02
N SER A 212 7.57 0.34 8.71
CA SER A 212 7.09 1.56 8.07
C SER A 212 5.59 1.49 7.81
N ILE A 213 4.85 2.44 8.38
CA ILE A 213 3.40 2.59 8.16
C ILE A 213 3.06 3.04 6.72
N THR A 214 4.00 3.61 5.98
CA THR A 214 3.72 4.13 4.63
C THR A 214 3.89 3.07 3.54
N THR A 215 4.46 1.92 3.88
CA THR A 215 4.63 0.82 2.93
C THR A 215 3.28 0.16 2.62
N THR A 216 2.97 0.01 1.34
CA THR A 216 1.80 -0.75 0.86
C THR A 216 2.14 -2.21 0.56
N PHE A 217 3.43 -2.55 0.63
CA PHE A 217 4.00 -3.88 0.48
C PHE A 217 4.67 -4.29 1.80
N GLN A 218 4.99 -5.58 1.96
CA GLN A 218 5.58 -6.18 3.18
C GLN A 218 4.65 -6.20 4.41
N THR A 219 5.01 -7.09 5.34
CA THR A 219 4.25 -7.31 6.57
C THR A 219 4.78 -6.45 7.72
N ARG A 220 3.89 -5.94 8.58
CA ARG A 220 4.24 -5.47 9.93
C ARG A 220 3.75 -6.49 10.94
N LEU A 221 4.60 -6.86 11.90
CA LEU A 221 4.26 -7.90 12.87
C LEU A 221 3.94 -7.31 14.25
N GLY A 222 2.97 -7.92 14.90
CA GLY A 222 2.76 -7.85 16.34
C GLY A 222 2.67 -9.25 16.93
N LEU A 223 2.96 -9.39 18.22
CA LEU A 223 2.82 -10.64 18.97
C LEU A 223 2.03 -10.40 20.25
N ALA A 224 1.06 -11.27 20.50
CA ALA A 224 0.38 -11.37 21.78
C ALA A 224 0.19 -12.85 22.18
N THR A 225 0.04 -13.08 23.48
CA THR A 225 -0.30 -14.40 24.04
C THR A 225 -1.63 -14.31 24.75
N LEU A 226 -2.43 -15.38 24.70
CA LEU A 226 -3.65 -15.48 25.49
C LEU A 226 -3.32 -15.73 26.96
N THR A 227 -4.02 -15.04 27.84
CA THR A 227 -3.85 -15.16 29.30
C THR A 227 -5.21 -15.37 29.98
N PRO A 228 -5.25 -15.99 31.16
CA PRO A 228 -6.50 -16.15 31.91
C PRO A 228 -6.92 -14.88 32.68
N TYR A 229 -6.13 -13.80 32.59
CA TYR A 229 -6.34 -12.57 33.36
C TYR A 229 -6.75 -11.45 32.44
N ALA A 230 -7.78 -10.69 32.82
CA ALA A 230 -8.22 -9.52 32.06
C ALA A 230 -7.03 -8.61 31.69
N PRO A 231 -6.87 -8.21 30.41
CA PRO A 231 -7.84 -8.29 29.31
C PRO A 231 -7.84 -9.60 28.49
N ASN A 232 -7.35 -10.70 29.06
CA ASN A 232 -7.23 -12.05 28.50
C ASN A 232 -6.19 -12.19 27.39
N TYR A 233 -5.33 -11.18 27.24
CA TYR A 233 -4.14 -11.23 26.40
C TYR A 233 -3.00 -10.45 27.04
N ALA A 234 -1.77 -10.74 26.61
CA ALA A 234 -0.58 -9.94 26.91
C ALA A 234 0.23 -9.69 25.63
N ALA A 235 0.43 -8.42 25.27
CA ALA A 235 1.35 -8.04 24.20
C ALA A 235 2.78 -8.43 24.59
N GLN A 236 3.56 -8.95 23.64
CA GLN A 236 4.92 -9.44 23.88
C GLN A 236 6.01 -8.54 23.27
N GLY A 237 5.61 -7.38 22.77
CA GLY A 237 6.51 -6.43 22.12
C GLY A 237 5.76 -5.20 21.64
N GLU A 238 6.46 -4.32 20.94
CA GLU A 238 5.87 -3.15 20.31
C GLU A 238 4.93 -3.54 19.17
N ILE A 239 3.76 -2.91 19.14
CA ILE A 239 2.74 -3.16 18.13
C ILE A 239 3.26 -2.65 16.77
N TRP A 240 3.24 -3.50 15.75
CA TRP A 240 3.66 -3.20 14.36
C TRP A 240 5.13 -2.88 14.14
N ASN A 241 5.99 -3.07 15.14
CA ASN A 241 7.44 -2.84 15.05
C ASN A 241 8.29 -4.10 15.20
N MET A 242 7.67 -5.27 15.37
CA MET A 242 8.41 -6.52 15.54
C MET A 242 8.92 -7.05 14.19
N ASN A 243 10.11 -7.63 14.20
CA ASN A 243 10.60 -8.50 13.13
C ASN A 243 10.45 -9.99 13.49
N ALA A 244 10.82 -10.89 12.58
CA ALA A 244 10.72 -12.33 12.82
C ALA A 244 11.58 -12.82 14.00
N THR A 245 12.77 -12.25 14.21
CA THR A 245 13.64 -12.54 15.36
C THR A 245 12.97 -12.11 16.66
N ASP A 246 12.34 -10.93 16.69
CA ASP A 246 11.64 -10.44 17.88
C ASP A 246 10.46 -11.36 18.23
N VAL A 247 9.66 -11.74 17.23
CA VAL A 247 8.51 -12.65 17.43
C VAL A 247 9.00 -13.98 17.98
N THR A 248 9.98 -14.61 17.31
CA THR A 248 10.50 -15.93 17.70
C THR A 248 11.15 -15.94 19.08
N GLY A 249 11.88 -14.87 19.44
CA GLY A 249 12.50 -14.71 20.75
C GLY A 249 11.49 -14.47 21.89
N ALA A 250 10.33 -13.89 21.57
CA ALA A 250 9.27 -13.57 22.53
C ALA A 250 8.16 -14.62 22.61
N LEU A 251 8.25 -15.73 21.86
CA LEU A 251 7.31 -16.83 21.96
C LEU A 251 7.31 -17.45 23.37
N PRO A 252 6.12 -17.84 23.88
CA PRO A 252 6.00 -18.35 25.24
C PRO A 252 6.71 -19.69 25.42
N GLN A 253 7.47 -19.80 26.50
CA GLN A 253 8.30 -20.98 26.80
C GLN A 253 7.59 -22.02 27.69
N ALA A 254 6.49 -21.62 28.33
CA ALA A 254 5.71 -22.48 29.21
C ALA A 254 4.22 -22.31 28.91
N GLY A 255 3.50 -23.43 28.89
CA GLY A 255 2.05 -23.44 28.74
C GLY A 255 1.35 -23.06 30.05
N VAL A 256 0.09 -22.64 29.92
CA VAL A 256 -0.81 -22.45 31.06
C VAL A 256 -1.83 -23.58 31.08
N THR A 257 -2.20 -24.05 32.27
CA THR A 257 -3.22 -25.09 32.45
C THR A 257 -4.62 -24.51 32.65
N SER A 258 -4.70 -23.27 33.12
CA SER A 258 -5.94 -22.52 33.26
C SER A 258 -6.60 -22.33 31.90
N SER A 259 -7.92 -22.52 31.85
CA SER A 259 -8.72 -22.14 30.70
C SER A 259 -8.57 -20.64 30.42
N VAL A 260 -8.55 -20.29 29.14
CA VAL A 260 -8.53 -18.90 28.66
C VAL A 260 -9.81 -18.63 27.87
N ASP A 261 -10.38 -17.44 28.02
CA ASP A 261 -11.53 -16.98 27.24
C ASP A 261 -11.00 -16.32 25.95
N ILE A 262 -11.02 -17.10 24.87
CA ILE A 262 -10.45 -16.74 23.57
C ILE A 262 -11.30 -15.65 22.93
N VAL A 263 -12.64 -15.76 23.00
CA VAL A 263 -13.57 -14.77 22.43
C VAL A 263 -13.36 -13.40 23.05
N THR A 264 -13.27 -13.30 24.37
CA THR A 264 -13.03 -12.03 25.06
C THR A 264 -11.64 -11.46 24.70
N ALA A 265 -10.62 -12.31 24.63
CA ALA A 265 -9.29 -11.88 24.21
C ALA A 265 -9.28 -11.34 22.78
N LEU A 266 -9.95 -12.01 21.83
CA LEU A 266 -10.07 -11.57 20.43
C LEU A 266 -10.75 -10.19 20.34
N LYS A 267 -11.81 -9.94 21.12
CA LYS A 267 -12.46 -8.62 21.19
C LYS A 267 -11.49 -7.54 21.69
N ALA A 268 -10.73 -7.86 22.74
CA ALA A 268 -9.83 -6.89 23.35
C ALA A 268 -8.64 -6.54 22.43
N VAL A 269 -8.03 -7.53 21.77
CA VAL A 269 -6.91 -7.28 20.84
C VAL A 269 -7.33 -6.49 19.61
N LEU A 270 -8.55 -6.68 19.08
CA LEU A 270 -9.06 -5.89 17.94
C LEU A 270 -8.99 -4.39 18.23
N SER A 271 -9.57 -4.00 19.36
CA SER A 271 -9.62 -2.60 19.77
C SER A 271 -8.25 -2.00 20.07
N ALA A 272 -7.32 -2.79 20.60
CA ALA A 272 -6.00 -2.32 21.02
C ALA A 272 -4.97 -2.28 19.88
N PHE A 273 -5.04 -3.21 18.90
CA PHE A 273 -4.02 -3.34 17.85
C PHE A 273 -4.46 -2.75 16.52
N PHE A 274 -5.75 -2.85 16.17
CA PHE A 274 -6.25 -2.57 14.82
C PHE A 274 -7.02 -1.26 14.71
N ASN A 275 -6.80 -0.32 15.63
CA ASN A 275 -7.35 1.01 15.53
C ASN A 275 -6.59 1.83 14.48
N VAL A 276 -7.24 2.10 13.35
CA VAL A 276 -6.69 2.92 12.24
C VAL A 276 -6.49 4.39 12.61
N SER A 277 -7.18 4.85 13.65
CA SER A 277 -7.12 6.24 14.14
C SER A 277 -6.22 6.39 15.36
N ASP A 278 -5.52 5.33 15.76
CA ASP A 278 -4.56 5.40 16.87
C ASP A 278 -3.41 6.35 16.53
N SER A 279 -3.06 7.25 17.45
CA SER A 279 -2.00 8.24 17.23
C SER A 279 -0.59 7.69 17.49
N VAL A 280 -0.49 6.53 18.13
CA VAL A 280 0.77 5.92 18.60
C VAL A 280 1.16 4.73 17.73
N ALA A 281 0.21 3.82 17.47
CA ALA A 281 0.46 2.62 16.66
C ALA A 281 -0.68 2.33 15.66
N PRO A 282 -0.96 3.24 14.71
CA PRO A 282 -2.03 3.03 13.76
C PRO A 282 -1.77 1.83 12.85
N THR A 283 -2.82 1.05 12.60
CA THR A 283 -2.80 0.03 11.54
C THR A 283 -2.95 0.68 10.16
N ARG A 284 -2.32 0.09 9.14
CA ARG A 284 -2.28 0.59 7.76
C ARG A 284 -3.64 0.47 7.10
N LYS A 285 -4.04 1.52 6.37
CA LYS A 285 -5.34 1.58 5.66
C LYS A 285 -5.38 0.78 4.35
N ASN A 286 -4.23 0.62 3.70
CA ASN A 286 -4.12 0.11 2.31
C ASN A 286 -3.43 -1.26 2.22
N VAL A 287 -3.48 -2.06 3.28
CA VAL A 287 -2.93 -3.44 3.31
C VAL A 287 -3.90 -4.35 4.07
N GLN A 288 -3.85 -5.65 3.84
CA GLN A 288 -4.69 -6.60 4.59
C GLN A 288 -4.37 -6.57 6.08
N ARG A 289 -5.36 -6.82 6.93
CA ARG A 289 -5.19 -6.82 8.40
C ARG A 289 -5.69 -8.14 8.91
N SER A 290 -4.87 -8.85 9.69
CA SER A 290 -5.24 -10.19 10.12
C SER A 290 -4.70 -10.58 11.49
N ILE A 291 -5.44 -11.46 12.15
CA ILE A 291 -5.02 -12.18 13.35
C ILE A 291 -4.83 -13.64 12.98
N LEU A 292 -3.64 -14.17 13.26
CA LEU A 292 -3.36 -15.60 13.24
C LEU A 292 -3.30 -16.14 14.64
N LEU A 293 -4.39 -16.81 15.05
CA LEU A 293 -4.49 -17.50 16.32
C LEU A 293 -3.92 -18.92 16.18
N PHE A 294 -2.78 -19.17 16.80
CA PHE A 294 -2.22 -20.52 16.96
C PHE A 294 -2.76 -21.14 18.24
N THR A 295 -3.40 -22.30 18.14
CA THR A 295 -3.99 -22.95 19.31
C THR A 295 -3.95 -24.47 19.27
N GLY A 296 -3.77 -25.10 20.43
CA GLY A 296 -3.86 -26.56 20.60
C GLY A 296 -5.05 -26.97 21.47
N TRP A 297 -5.96 -26.03 21.74
CA TRP A 297 -7.07 -26.21 22.67
C TRP A 297 -8.21 -25.23 22.37
N TRP A 298 -9.44 -25.72 22.43
CA TRP A 298 -10.62 -24.89 22.26
C TRP A 298 -11.74 -25.33 23.20
N SER A 299 -12.16 -24.45 24.12
CA SER A 299 -13.34 -24.67 24.95
C SER A 299 -14.45 -23.67 24.72
N ASP A 300 -14.19 -22.60 23.97
CA ASP A 300 -15.21 -21.60 23.71
C ASP A 300 -16.31 -22.22 22.83
N GLY A 301 -17.52 -21.69 22.99
CA GLY A 301 -18.61 -22.04 22.07
C GLY A 301 -18.33 -21.55 20.65
N ASP A 302 -19.37 -21.53 19.83
CA ASP A 302 -19.28 -20.97 18.50
C ASP A 302 -18.81 -19.51 18.54
N LEU A 303 -17.93 -19.16 17.59
CA LEU A 303 -17.57 -17.78 17.33
C LEU A 303 -18.78 -17.04 16.75
N ASN A 304 -19.52 -16.39 17.65
CA ASN A 304 -20.84 -15.83 17.40
C ASN A 304 -20.84 -14.63 16.43
N ASP A 305 -22.05 -14.25 15.99
CA ASP A 305 -22.26 -13.15 15.04
C ASP A 305 -21.79 -11.79 15.55
N ASP A 306 -21.79 -11.57 16.87
CA ASP A 306 -21.32 -10.31 17.45
C ASP A 306 -19.81 -10.15 17.29
N LEU A 307 -19.05 -11.24 17.48
CA LEU A 307 -17.62 -11.23 17.20
C LEU A 307 -17.36 -11.01 15.71
N ARG A 308 -18.11 -11.69 14.83
CA ARG A 308 -18.01 -11.49 13.37
C ARG A 308 -18.20 -10.03 12.97
N LYS A 309 -19.24 -9.37 13.49
CA LYS A 309 -19.51 -7.95 13.23
C LYS A 309 -18.35 -7.08 13.70
N LEU A 310 -17.80 -7.35 14.89
CA LEU A 310 -16.66 -6.60 15.40
C LEU A 310 -15.42 -6.73 14.51
N PHE A 311 -15.09 -7.95 14.04
CA PHE A 311 -14.01 -8.14 13.07
C PHE A 311 -14.28 -7.38 11.76
N ALA A 312 -15.52 -7.39 11.26
CA ALA A 312 -15.89 -6.65 10.07
C ALA A 312 -15.78 -5.12 10.26
N ASP A 313 -16.18 -4.59 11.42
CA ASP A 313 -16.11 -3.16 11.74
C ASP A 313 -14.67 -2.66 11.83
N TYR A 314 -13.78 -3.45 12.43
CA TYR A 314 -12.35 -3.16 12.41
C TYR A 314 -11.69 -3.48 11.07
N GLY A 315 -12.36 -4.21 10.17
CA GLY A 315 -11.78 -4.72 8.93
C GLY A 315 -10.58 -5.60 9.22
N VAL A 316 -10.76 -6.68 9.97
CA VAL A 316 -9.70 -7.63 10.31
C VAL A 316 -10.15 -9.03 9.92
N ASN A 317 -9.23 -9.79 9.33
CA ASN A 317 -9.41 -11.18 8.97
C ASN A 317 -8.91 -12.10 10.09
N LEU A 318 -9.64 -13.16 10.41
CA LEU A 318 -9.24 -14.14 11.42
C LEU A 318 -8.85 -15.47 10.76
N ALA A 319 -7.68 -16.01 11.09
CA ALA A 319 -7.34 -17.40 10.84
C ALA A 319 -6.96 -18.08 12.15
N ILE A 320 -7.47 -19.30 12.31
CA ILE A 320 -7.19 -20.16 13.46
C ILE A 320 -6.39 -21.35 12.94
N ILE A 321 -5.14 -21.45 13.40
CA ILE A 321 -4.22 -22.52 13.08
C ILE A 321 -4.15 -23.45 14.29
N GLY A 322 -4.92 -24.53 14.21
CA GLY A 322 -5.00 -25.58 15.21
C GLY A 322 -3.80 -26.53 15.12
N TYR A 323 -3.30 -27.01 16.25
CA TYR A 323 -2.45 -28.20 16.33
C TYR A 323 -3.16 -29.30 17.12
N ASN A 324 -3.46 -30.42 16.47
CA ASN A 324 -4.26 -31.52 17.03
C ASN A 324 -5.53 -31.03 17.74
N THR A 325 -6.17 -29.99 17.18
CA THR A 325 -7.39 -29.41 17.74
C THR A 325 -8.57 -30.13 17.14
N THR A 326 -9.47 -30.66 17.97
CA THR A 326 -10.70 -31.31 17.53
C THR A 326 -11.88 -30.58 18.14
N ASN A 327 -12.50 -29.68 17.36
CA ASN A 327 -13.69 -28.97 17.81
C ASN A 327 -14.61 -28.65 16.63
N ASP A 328 -15.82 -29.20 16.65
CA ASP A 328 -16.82 -29.03 15.58
C ASP A 328 -17.29 -27.57 15.46
N ASN A 329 -17.21 -26.79 16.53
CA ASN A 329 -17.54 -25.35 16.55
C ASN A 329 -16.60 -24.53 15.64
N LEU A 330 -15.43 -25.08 15.29
CA LEU A 330 -14.44 -24.44 14.42
C LEU A 330 -14.59 -24.80 12.93
N ILE A 331 -15.27 -25.91 12.62
CA ILE A 331 -15.24 -26.53 11.28
C ILE A 331 -16.32 -25.96 10.34
N ASN A 332 -17.41 -25.42 10.88
CA ASN A 332 -18.60 -25.04 10.10
C ASN A 332 -18.84 -23.52 10.07
N ASN A 333 -17.80 -22.73 9.82
CA ASN A 333 -17.96 -21.28 9.77
C ASN A 333 -17.37 -20.63 8.51
N ASN A 334 -18.03 -19.55 8.10
CA ASN A 334 -17.91 -18.94 6.79
C ASN A 334 -17.14 -17.61 6.86
N TRP A 335 -16.83 -17.10 8.06
CA TRP A 335 -16.25 -15.75 8.22
C TRP A 335 -14.79 -15.74 8.68
N TYR A 336 -14.24 -16.86 9.15
CA TYR A 336 -12.82 -17.01 9.48
C TYR A 336 -12.22 -18.24 8.79
N ASN A 337 -10.90 -18.27 8.65
CA ASN A 337 -10.17 -19.42 8.14
C ASN A 337 -9.81 -20.36 9.29
N TYR A 338 -9.94 -21.66 9.08
CA TYR A 338 -9.54 -22.67 10.07
C TYR A 338 -8.83 -23.84 9.42
N VAL A 339 -7.80 -24.33 10.10
CA VAL A 339 -7.14 -25.59 9.81
C VAL A 339 -6.71 -26.25 11.12
N SER A 340 -6.81 -27.58 11.20
CA SER A 340 -6.19 -28.37 12.26
C SER A 340 -5.06 -29.20 11.67
N LEU A 341 -3.84 -28.92 12.12
CA LEU A 341 -2.62 -29.57 11.67
C LEU A 341 -2.19 -30.64 12.67
N THR A 342 -1.63 -31.74 12.19
CA THR A 342 -1.09 -32.82 13.05
C THR A 342 0.45 -32.78 13.12
N ASN A 343 1.07 -32.02 12.22
CA ASN A 343 2.51 -31.88 12.06
C ASN A 343 2.90 -30.40 11.98
N THR A 344 4.19 -30.13 12.08
CA THR A 344 4.75 -28.78 12.00
C THR A 344 5.81 -28.68 10.90
N SER A 345 5.61 -29.38 9.79
CA SER A 345 6.56 -29.35 8.68
C SER A 345 6.31 -28.12 7.79
N VAL A 346 7.26 -27.82 6.90
CA VAL A 346 7.11 -26.76 5.91
C VAL A 346 5.89 -26.99 5.00
N THR A 347 5.50 -28.24 4.72
CA THR A 347 4.29 -28.55 3.93
C THR A 347 3.02 -28.18 4.68
N ASP A 348 2.99 -28.36 6.00
CA ASP A 348 1.85 -27.98 6.83
C ASP A 348 1.70 -26.45 6.87
N VAL A 349 2.82 -25.73 7.01
CA VAL A 349 2.84 -24.27 6.92
C VAL A 349 2.40 -23.81 5.53
N ALA A 350 2.94 -24.42 4.49
CA ALA A 350 2.58 -24.11 3.11
C ALA A 350 1.09 -24.34 2.82
N SER A 351 0.44 -25.31 3.47
CA SER A 351 -0.98 -25.59 3.23
C SER A 351 -1.86 -24.37 3.54
N PHE A 352 -1.71 -23.77 4.72
CA PHE A 352 -2.50 -22.60 5.10
C PHE A 352 -1.98 -21.31 4.47
N VAL A 353 -0.67 -21.16 4.24
CA VAL A 353 -0.12 -20.00 3.54
C VAL A 353 -0.63 -19.94 2.10
N ASN A 354 -0.52 -21.05 1.36
CA ASN A 354 -0.99 -21.13 -0.02
C ASN A 354 -2.48 -20.80 -0.08
N ARG A 355 -3.30 -21.33 0.83
CA ARG A 355 -4.74 -21.08 0.75
C ARG A 355 -5.15 -19.70 1.23
N PHE A 356 -4.77 -19.34 2.45
CA PHE A 356 -5.32 -18.18 3.14
C PHE A 356 -4.71 -16.87 2.64
N TYR A 357 -3.45 -16.89 2.21
CA TYR A 357 -2.71 -15.69 1.78
C TYR A 357 -2.42 -15.62 0.29
N LEU A 358 -2.20 -16.77 -0.36
CA LEU A 358 -1.85 -16.82 -1.79
C LEU A 358 -3.02 -17.30 -2.67
N ASN A 359 -4.19 -17.51 -2.07
CA ASN A 359 -5.42 -18.01 -2.68
C ASN A 359 -5.22 -19.19 -3.67
N SER A 360 -4.28 -20.08 -3.37
CA SER A 360 -3.88 -21.18 -4.23
C SER A 360 -4.32 -22.53 -3.66
N ASN A 361 -4.84 -23.40 -4.53
CA ASN A 361 -5.12 -24.80 -4.22
C ASN A 361 -3.84 -25.68 -4.26
N SER A 362 -2.66 -25.07 -4.44
CA SER A 362 -1.41 -25.83 -4.45
C SER A 362 -1.21 -26.56 -3.12
N ASN A 363 -1.14 -27.89 -3.19
CA ASN A 363 -0.89 -28.79 -2.07
C ASN A 363 -1.88 -28.69 -0.90
N ASN A 364 -3.12 -28.23 -1.14
CA ASN A 364 -4.14 -28.16 -0.08
C ASN A 364 -5.58 -28.15 -0.64
N ASN A 365 -6.54 -28.53 0.21
CA ASN A 365 -7.99 -28.43 -0.06
C ASN A 365 -8.69 -27.51 0.95
N LEU A 366 -7.94 -26.60 1.57
CA LEU A 366 -8.49 -25.69 2.57
C LEU A 366 -9.48 -24.73 1.89
N ILE A 367 -10.34 -24.08 2.66
CA ILE A 367 -11.27 -23.05 2.16
C ILE A 367 -10.73 -21.69 2.57
N ASN A 368 -10.64 -20.75 1.62
CA ASN A 368 -10.35 -19.35 1.95
C ASN A 368 -11.66 -18.59 2.11
N ASN A 369 -11.97 -18.20 3.33
CA ASN A 369 -13.12 -17.41 3.72
C ASN A 369 -12.87 -15.89 3.67
N TRP A 370 -11.62 -15.45 3.60
CA TRP A 370 -11.27 -14.01 3.53
C TRP A 370 -11.50 -13.44 2.14
N CYS A 371 -11.07 -14.17 1.10
CA CYS A 371 -11.13 -13.73 -0.30
C CYS A 371 -11.93 -14.74 -1.12
N LYS A 372 -13.24 -14.75 -0.87
CA LYS A 372 -14.17 -15.62 -1.57
C LYS A 372 -14.44 -15.11 -2.97
N LYS A 373 -14.18 -15.98 -3.95
CA LYS A 373 -14.70 -15.83 -5.32
C LYS A 373 -16.22 -15.65 -5.28
N GLY A 374 -16.74 -14.68 -6.03
CA GLY A 374 -18.18 -14.55 -6.28
C GLY A 374 -18.76 -15.71 -7.10
N LEU A 375 -20.08 -15.74 -7.27
CA LEU A 375 -20.71 -16.71 -8.18
C LEU A 375 -20.49 -16.32 -9.64
N ASP A 376 -20.48 -17.31 -10.53
CA ASP A 376 -20.55 -17.04 -11.95
C ASP A 376 -21.90 -16.37 -12.31
N PRO A 377 -21.91 -15.38 -13.21
CA PRO A 377 -23.10 -14.60 -13.52
C PRO A 377 -24.06 -15.39 -14.42
N ASN A 378 -25.35 -15.11 -14.32
CA ASN A 378 -26.42 -15.68 -15.17
C ASN A 378 -27.55 -14.67 -15.38
N SER A 379 -28.60 -15.00 -16.13
CA SER A 379 -29.74 -14.08 -16.35
C SER A 379 -30.43 -13.59 -15.08
N THR A 380 -30.47 -14.41 -14.02
CA THR A 380 -31.10 -14.06 -12.74
C THR A 380 -30.18 -13.18 -11.90
N TYR A 381 -28.88 -13.47 -11.91
CA TYR A 381 -27.85 -12.74 -11.19
C TYR A 381 -26.74 -12.32 -12.16
N PRO A 382 -26.96 -11.24 -12.92
CA PRO A 382 -26.10 -10.88 -14.04
C PRO A 382 -24.85 -10.10 -13.62
N VAL A 383 -24.36 -10.29 -12.40
CA VAL A 383 -23.27 -9.50 -11.81
C VAL A 383 -22.21 -10.42 -11.24
N ILE A 384 -20.96 -10.11 -11.50
CA ILE A 384 -19.79 -10.66 -10.80
C ILE A 384 -19.16 -9.58 -9.92
N MET A 385 -18.59 -10.02 -8.80
CA MET A 385 -17.86 -9.18 -7.87
C MET A 385 -16.65 -9.94 -7.34
N GLU A 386 -15.51 -9.25 -7.24
CA GLU A 386 -14.32 -9.73 -6.55
C GLU A 386 -13.77 -8.64 -5.63
N PRO A 387 -13.61 -8.91 -4.33
CA PRO A 387 -14.12 -10.10 -3.62
C PRO A 387 -15.65 -10.18 -3.67
N SER A 388 -16.22 -11.33 -3.29
CA SER A 388 -17.69 -11.51 -3.28
C SER A 388 -18.46 -10.48 -2.45
N ASP A 389 -17.79 -9.77 -1.54
CA ASP A 389 -18.32 -8.69 -0.72
C ASP A 389 -17.82 -7.30 -1.16
N TYR A 390 -17.34 -7.15 -2.39
CA TYR A 390 -16.93 -5.88 -2.97
C TYR A 390 -18.07 -4.85 -2.89
N ILE A 391 -17.82 -3.78 -2.13
CA ILE A 391 -18.76 -2.67 -1.87
C ILE A 391 -18.39 -1.39 -2.61
N GLY A 392 -17.52 -1.48 -3.62
CA GLY A 392 -17.14 -0.34 -4.44
C GLY A 392 -18.29 0.18 -5.32
N PRO A 393 -18.02 1.14 -6.22
CA PRO A 393 -19.01 1.64 -7.17
C PRO A 393 -19.68 0.49 -7.95
N GLN A 394 -21.00 0.61 -8.10
CA GLN A 394 -21.84 -0.30 -8.88
C GLN A 394 -22.85 0.55 -9.65
N VAL A 395 -23.61 -0.07 -10.57
CA VAL A 395 -24.66 0.63 -11.34
C VAL A 395 -25.63 1.34 -10.38
N GLY A 396 -25.65 2.67 -10.42
CA GLY A 396 -26.52 3.50 -9.57
C GLY A 396 -26.00 3.80 -8.16
N ALA A 397 -24.75 3.44 -7.83
CA ALA A 397 -24.12 3.71 -6.55
C ALA A 397 -23.01 4.77 -6.65
N THR A 398 -22.89 5.60 -5.63
CA THR A 398 -21.80 6.58 -5.48
C THR A 398 -20.57 5.90 -4.86
N TRP A 399 -19.39 6.35 -5.24
CA TRP A 399 -18.14 5.95 -4.59
C TRP A 399 -18.19 6.22 -3.08
N THR A 400 -18.03 5.16 -2.29
CA THR A 400 -17.80 5.28 -0.85
C THR A 400 -16.36 4.87 -0.57
N SER A 401 -15.49 5.83 -0.26
CA SER A 401 -14.16 5.51 0.25
C SER A 401 -14.32 4.88 1.64
N THR A 402 -14.26 3.56 1.71
CA THR A 402 -14.15 2.89 3.01
C THR A 402 -12.69 2.85 3.43
N ASP A 403 -12.40 3.43 4.60
CA ASP A 403 -11.16 3.19 5.34
C ASP A 403 -11.28 1.77 5.97
N GLY A 404 -11.10 0.71 5.17
CA GLY A 404 -11.41 -0.65 5.63
C GLY A 404 -10.84 -1.78 4.76
N GLN A 405 -10.87 -3.02 5.28
CA GLN A 405 -10.57 -4.25 4.52
C GLN A 405 -11.77 -4.81 3.75
N LYS A 406 -12.98 -4.38 4.10
CA LYS A 406 -14.20 -4.88 3.48
C LYS A 406 -14.21 -4.55 1.99
N GLY A 407 -14.45 -5.57 1.18
CA GLY A 407 -14.44 -5.43 -0.26
C GLY A 407 -13.05 -5.16 -0.84
N ARG A 408 -11.98 -5.70 -0.23
CA ARG A 408 -10.61 -5.77 -0.78
C ARG A 408 -10.26 -7.21 -1.16
N TYR A 409 -9.71 -7.42 -2.36
CA TYR A 409 -9.26 -8.75 -2.79
C TYR A 409 -7.95 -9.13 -2.09
N CYS A 410 -7.51 -10.38 -2.28
CA CYS A 410 -6.22 -10.85 -1.79
C CYS A 410 -5.17 -10.80 -2.89
N ASN A 411 -3.93 -10.51 -2.53
CA ASN A 411 -2.78 -10.68 -3.41
C ASN A 411 -2.73 -12.11 -3.97
N PHE A 412 -2.12 -12.27 -5.15
CA PHE A 412 -1.93 -13.55 -5.84
C PHE A 412 -3.20 -14.27 -6.27
N GLN A 413 -4.31 -13.55 -6.37
CA GLN A 413 -5.55 -14.07 -6.89
C GLN A 413 -5.47 -14.28 -8.40
N ASP A 414 -5.83 -15.49 -8.84
CA ASP A 414 -6.08 -15.85 -10.23
C ASP A 414 -7.47 -16.47 -10.28
N THR A 415 -8.45 -15.67 -10.68
CA THR A 415 -9.86 -16.05 -10.61
C THR A 415 -10.54 -15.81 -11.94
N THR A 416 -11.21 -16.84 -12.44
CA THR A 416 -11.97 -16.77 -13.69
C THR A 416 -13.46 -16.93 -13.42
N TYR A 417 -14.26 -16.04 -13.99
CA TYR A 417 -15.71 -16.05 -14.04
C TYR A 417 -16.19 -16.38 -15.45
N THR A 418 -17.31 -17.09 -15.59
CA THR A 418 -17.86 -17.48 -16.90
C THR A 418 -19.32 -17.09 -17.02
N TYR A 419 -19.66 -16.25 -18.00
CA TYR A 419 -21.02 -15.97 -18.44
C TYR A 419 -21.32 -16.75 -19.72
N ASN A 420 -22.45 -17.47 -19.74
CA ASN A 420 -22.95 -18.12 -20.95
C ASN A 420 -24.14 -17.31 -21.47
N ARG A 421 -24.07 -16.87 -22.73
CA ARG A 421 -25.19 -16.16 -23.36
C ARG A 421 -26.39 -17.10 -23.52
N GLU A 422 -27.56 -16.65 -23.08
CA GLU A 422 -28.79 -17.41 -23.11
C GLU A 422 -29.58 -17.19 -24.41
N ASN A 423 -29.53 -15.99 -24.98
CA ASN A 423 -30.19 -15.67 -26.25
C ASN A 423 -29.21 -15.35 -27.38
N ALA A 424 -29.06 -16.28 -28.33
CA ALA A 424 -28.19 -16.12 -29.49
C ALA A 424 -28.56 -14.97 -30.44
N ALA A 425 -29.78 -14.43 -30.36
CA ALA A 425 -30.21 -13.28 -31.16
C ALA A 425 -29.81 -11.93 -30.55
N LYS A 426 -29.27 -11.92 -29.32
CA LYS A 426 -28.88 -10.71 -28.59
C LYS A 426 -27.37 -10.59 -28.47
N ASN A 427 -26.91 -9.34 -28.33
CA ASN A 427 -25.54 -9.06 -27.91
C ASN A 427 -25.48 -8.92 -26.39
N VAL A 428 -24.31 -9.10 -25.79
CA VAL A 428 -24.10 -8.89 -24.36
C VAL A 428 -23.37 -7.57 -24.15
N SER A 429 -24.00 -6.62 -23.45
CA SER A 429 -23.33 -5.44 -22.92
C SER A 429 -22.72 -5.79 -21.57
N VAL A 430 -21.43 -5.49 -21.40
CA VAL A 430 -20.70 -5.65 -20.15
C VAL A 430 -20.37 -4.27 -19.60
N THR A 431 -20.76 -4.00 -18.36
CA THR A 431 -20.43 -2.76 -17.64
C THR A 431 -19.54 -3.07 -16.46
N VAL A 432 -18.34 -2.48 -16.40
CA VAL A 432 -17.29 -2.78 -15.42
C VAL A 432 -17.03 -1.57 -14.53
N PHE A 433 -16.83 -1.85 -13.24
CA PHE A 433 -16.41 -0.92 -12.20
C PHE A 433 -15.23 -1.54 -11.46
N TYR A 434 -14.14 -0.81 -11.26
CA TYR A 434 -12.97 -1.40 -10.62
C TYR A 434 -12.04 -0.39 -9.91
N GLU A 435 -11.33 -0.88 -8.90
CA GLU A 435 -10.16 -0.29 -8.24
C GLU A 435 -9.10 -1.41 -8.13
N LEU A 436 -8.12 -1.37 -9.02
CA LEU A 436 -7.08 -2.39 -9.22
C LEU A 436 -5.70 -1.74 -9.17
N GLU A 437 -4.63 -2.47 -8.87
CA GLU A 437 -3.29 -1.89 -8.96
C GLU A 437 -2.90 -1.60 -10.40
N ILE A 438 -2.42 -0.39 -10.65
CA ILE A 438 -1.98 0.08 -11.96
C ILE A 438 -0.83 -0.80 -12.46
N GLU A 439 -1.03 -1.46 -13.60
CA GLU A 439 -0.05 -2.31 -14.28
C GLU A 439 0.47 -3.49 -13.44
N ASN A 440 -0.32 -3.93 -12.46
CA ASN A 440 0.01 -5.03 -11.57
C ASN A 440 -1.18 -5.99 -11.45
N ASP A 441 -2.40 -5.45 -11.42
CA ASP A 441 -3.60 -6.26 -11.48
C ASP A 441 -4.31 -6.08 -12.81
N TYR A 442 -4.79 -7.20 -13.34
CA TYR A 442 -5.44 -7.24 -14.63
C TYR A 442 -6.76 -7.97 -14.52
N LEU A 443 -7.85 -7.27 -14.86
CA LEU A 443 -9.14 -7.86 -15.15
C LEU A 443 -9.30 -7.96 -16.67
N LYS A 444 -9.14 -9.17 -17.19
CA LYS A 444 -9.20 -9.45 -18.63
C LYS A 444 -10.53 -10.09 -19.00
N PHE A 445 -11.11 -9.68 -20.11
CA PHE A 445 -12.30 -10.30 -20.67
C PHE A 445 -11.96 -11.06 -21.95
N PHE A 446 -12.54 -12.25 -22.11
CA PHE A 446 -12.40 -13.06 -23.30
C PHE A 446 -13.77 -13.41 -23.88
N ALA A 447 -13.90 -13.31 -25.20
CA ALA A 447 -15.05 -13.74 -25.97
C ALA A 447 -14.70 -15.03 -26.73
N ASP A 448 -15.38 -16.13 -26.42
CA ASP A 448 -15.16 -17.45 -27.04
C ASP A 448 -13.65 -17.85 -27.07
N GLY A 449 -12.92 -17.48 -26.02
CA GLY A 449 -11.49 -17.77 -25.83
C GLY A 449 -10.51 -16.72 -26.35
N VAL A 450 -10.98 -15.63 -26.97
CA VAL A 450 -10.14 -14.53 -27.48
C VAL A 450 -10.21 -13.33 -26.54
N GLU A 451 -9.07 -12.80 -26.11
CA GLU A 451 -9.01 -11.57 -25.28
C GLU A 451 -9.61 -10.40 -26.06
N ILE A 452 -10.55 -9.68 -25.44
CA ILE A 452 -11.28 -8.56 -26.06
C ILE A 452 -11.09 -7.24 -25.31
N GLU A 453 -10.90 -7.30 -23.99
CA GLU A 453 -10.69 -6.14 -23.13
C GLU A 453 -9.74 -6.51 -21.99
N SER A 454 -8.94 -5.56 -21.53
CA SER A 454 -8.04 -5.73 -20.39
C SER A 454 -8.02 -4.45 -19.56
N PHE A 455 -8.41 -4.57 -18.30
CA PHE A 455 -8.51 -3.45 -17.36
C PHE A 455 -7.44 -3.55 -16.28
N THR A 456 -6.83 -2.41 -15.97
CA THR A 456 -5.89 -2.24 -14.87
C THR A 456 -6.00 -0.80 -14.34
N GLY A 457 -5.55 -0.57 -13.10
CA GLY A 457 -5.51 0.76 -12.48
C GLY A 457 -6.72 1.18 -11.64
N ASN A 458 -6.75 2.46 -11.28
CA ASN A 458 -7.65 2.96 -10.24
C ASN A 458 -8.91 3.63 -10.80
N ASP A 459 -9.99 3.57 -10.02
CA ASP A 459 -11.15 4.46 -10.05
C ASP A 459 -11.91 4.55 -11.39
N VAL A 460 -11.97 3.45 -12.14
CA VAL A 460 -12.79 3.42 -13.36
C VAL A 460 -14.22 3.07 -13.04
N ASN A 461 -15.09 4.06 -13.27
CA ASN A 461 -16.52 3.93 -13.14
C ASN A 461 -17.14 3.78 -14.54
N ASN A 462 -17.87 2.67 -14.75
CA ASN A 462 -18.77 2.50 -15.88
C ASN A 462 -18.07 2.32 -17.25
N ALA A 463 -16.96 1.57 -17.30
CA ALA A 463 -16.42 1.09 -18.58
C ALA A 463 -17.45 0.15 -19.22
N ASN A 464 -17.82 0.38 -20.48
CA ASN A 464 -18.86 -0.41 -21.15
C ASN A 464 -18.42 -0.82 -22.55
N PHE A 465 -18.62 -2.10 -22.87
CA PHE A 465 -18.41 -2.65 -24.20
C PHE A 465 -19.50 -3.68 -24.52
N VAL A 466 -19.71 -3.93 -25.81
CA VAL A 466 -20.74 -4.84 -26.32
C VAL A 466 -20.08 -5.95 -27.11
N VAL A 467 -20.46 -7.19 -26.82
CA VAL A 467 -19.85 -8.40 -27.36
C VAL A 467 -20.92 -9.30 -27.98
N ASN A 468 -20.58 -9.87 -29.13
CA ASN A 468 -21.34 -10.97 -29.73
C ASN A 468 -20.55 -12.26 -29.56
N ALA A 469 -20.78 -12.98 -28.46
CA ALA A 469 -20.08 -14.22 -28.12
C ALA A 469 -21.01 -15.18 -27.40
N SER A 470 -20.73 -16.48 -27.52
CA SER A 470 -21.52 -17.51 -26.83
C SER A 470 -21.08 -17.65 -25.37
N VAL A 471 -19.78 -17.55 -25.13
CA VAL A 471 -19.15 -17.60 -23.81
C VAL A 471 -18.32 -16.34 -23.62
N ILE A 472 -18.51 -15.68 -22.48
CA ILE A 472 -17.68 -14.56 -22.05
C ILE A 472 -17.03 -14.94 -20.74
N THR A 473 -15.70 -14.87 -20.66
CA THR A 473 -14.98 -15.06 -19.40
C THR A 473 -14.38 -13.76 -18.92
N ALA A 474 -14.39 -13.56 -17.60
CA ALA A 474 -13.69 -12.47 -16.94
C ALA A 474 -12.65 -13.08 -16.01
N ARG A 475 -11.37 -12.74 -16.19
CA ARG A 475 -10.27 -13.27 -15.40
C ARG A 475 -9.55 -12.14 -14.67
N LEU A 476 -9.59 -12.17 -13.34
CA LEU A 476 -8.73 -11.35 -12.51
C LEU A 476 -7.42 -12.09 -12.26
N THR A 477 -6.31 -11.45 -12.57
CA THR A 477 -4.97 -11.86 -12.16
C THR A 477 -4.30 -10.73 -11.40
N THR A 478 -3.84 -11.02 -10.20
CA THR A 478 -3.04 -10.11 -9.37
C THR A 478 -1.66 -10.72 -9.18
N ASP A 479 -0.58 -9.98 -9.41
CA ASP A 479 0.80 -10.48 -9.28
C ASP A 479 1.62 -9.83 -8.16
N SER A 480 1.01 -8.86 -7.50
CA SER A 480 1.70 -7.81 -6.78
C SER A 480 1.53 -7.94 -5.26
N SER A 481 2.36 -7.18 -4.55
CA SER A 481 2.39 -7.13 -3.09
C SER A 481 1.37 -6.18 -2.47
N GLY A 482 0.57 -5.44 -3.26
CA GLY A 482 -0.48 -4.59 -2.73
C GLY A 482 -1.87 -5.19 -2.80
N VAL A 483 -2.80 -4.54 -2.11
CA VAL A 483 -4.17 -4.98 -1.89
C VAL A 483 -5.11 -3.81 -2.24
N GLN A 484 -5.85 -3.89 -3.33
CA GLN A 484 -6.90 -2.91 -3.65
C GLN A 484 -8.30 -3.48 -3.39
N ARG A 485 -9.33 -2.66 -3.62
CA ARG A 485 -10.70 -3.10 -3.39
C ARG A 485 -11.09 -4.26 -4.32
N GLY A 486 -11.00 -4.05 -5.63
CA GLY A 486 -11.40 -5.06 -6.62
C GLY A 486 -12.39 -4.54 -7.64
N PHE A 487 -13.33 -5.39 -8.07
CA PHE A 487 -14.18 -5.05 -9.20
C PHE A 487 -15.60 -5.60 -9.11
N SER A 488 -16.49 -5.00 -9.90
CA SER A 488 -17.81 -5.48 -10.22
C SER A 488 -18.03 -5.40 -11.73
N ALA A 489 -18.61 -6.43 -12.35
CA ALA A 489 -19.03 -6.37 -13.74
C ALA A 489 -20.46 -6.89 -13.92
N LYS A 490 -21.28 -6.16 -14.68
CA LYS A 490 -22.67 -6.50 -15.01
C LYS A 490 -22.78 -6.91 -16.47
N PHE A 491 -23.50 -7.99 -16.73
CA PHE A 491 -23.78 -8.54 -18.06
C PHE A 491 -25.25 -8.28 -18.42
N ALA A 492 -25.55 -7.81 -19.63
CA ALA A 492 -26.92 -7.55 -20.05
C ALA A 492 -27.13 -7.93 -21.51
N GLU A 493 -28.11 -8.80 -21.79
CA GLU A 493 -28.47 -9.16 -23.16
C GLU A 493 -29.40 -8.09 -23.76
N ILE A 494 -28.86 -7.33 -24.70
CA ILE A 494 -29.51 -6.18 -25.35
C ILE A 494 -29.98 -6.49 -26.78
#